data_AF-A0AAV1M2T6-F1
#
_entry.id   AF-A0AAV1M2T6-F1
#
_cell.length_a   1.000
_cell.length_b   1.000
_cell.length_c   1.000
_cell.angle_alpha   90.00
_cell.angle_beta   90.00
_cell.angle_gamma   90.00
#
_symmetry.space_group_name_H-M   'P 1'
#
loop_
_entity.id
_entity.type
_entity.pdbx_description
1 polymer ?
#
loop_
_entity_poly.entity_id
_entity_poly.type
_entity_poly.pdbx_seq_one_letter_code
_entity_poly.pdbx_strand_id
1 'polypeptide(L)'
;MQYGVVRKNYEKGHFGILKTEEPINREYFIENLTEKIKKVISNCIECIFMSHKRGKKEGFLHPIDKVNVPLSTYHVDHLGPMTSTHKSYIYILTVVDAYTKFTWIYPVKT
;
A
#
# COMPACT_ATOMS: atom_id res chain seq x y z
N MET A 1 20.66 -14.73 26.88
CA MET A 1 19.87 -14.31 28.06
C MET A 1 19.10 -13.00 27.81
N GLN A 2 19.76 -11.89 27.48
CA GLN A 2 19.11 -10.57 27.30
C GLN A 2 18.01 -10.53 26.21
N TYR A 3 18.25 -11.09 25.01
CA TYR A 3 17.23 -11.14 23.96
C TYR A 3 15.98 -11.96 24.33
N GLY A 4 16.11 -12.91 25.26
CA GLY A 4 14.96 -13.66 25.77
C GLY A 4 14.02 -12.78 26.58
N VAL A 5 14.57 -11.91 27.43
CA VAL A 5 13.79 -10.92 28.21
C VAL A 5 13.10 -9.92 27.29
N VAL A 6 13.81 -9.44 26.26
CA VAL A 6 13.26 -8.50 25.27
C VAL A 6 12.11 -9.14 24.48
N ARG A 7 12.32 -10.35 23.92
CA ARG A 7 11.28 -11.07 23.17
C ARG A 7 10.05 -11.37 24.01
N LYS A 8 10.24 -11.90 25.23
CA LYS A 8 9.15 -12.21 26.15
C LYS A 8 8.28 -10.98 26.47
N ASN A 9 8.87 -9.80 26.64
CA ASN A 9 8.11 -8.58 26.90
C ASN A 9 7.46 -8.02 25.62
N TYR A 10 8.13 -8.15 24.48
CA TYR A 10 7.60 -7.74 23.19
C TYR A 10 6.37 -8.58 22.76
N GLU A 11 6.45 -9.92 22.89
CA GLU A 11 5.41 -10.89 22.49
C GLU A 11 4.10 -10.77 23.30
N LYS A 12 4.08 -10.03 24.42
CA LYS A 12 2.85 -9.76 25.18
C LYS A 12 1.82 -8.93 24.41
N GLY A 13 2.23 -8.20 23.38
CA GLY A 13 1.30 -7.37 22.62
C GLY A 13 1.89 -6.66 21.40
N HIS A 14 3.07 -7.08 20.93
CA HIS A 14 3.75 -6.51 19.76
C HIS A 14 3.88 -4.98 19.81
N PHE A 15 4.15 -4.47 21.01
CA PHE A 15 4.16 -3.03 21.24
C PHE A 15 5.34 -2.34 20.52
N GLY A 16 5.19 -1.04 20.27
CA GLY A 16 6.28 -0.19 19.83
C GLY A 16 7.35 -0.01 20.90
N ILE A 17 8.51 0.51 20.48
CA ILE A 17 9.75 0.57 21.27
C ILE A 17 9.52 1.06 22.71
N LEU A 18 8.91 2.22 22.89
CA LEU A 18 8.72 2.85 24.20
C LEU A 18 7.90 1.98 25.18
N LYS A 19 6.83 1.36 24.68
CA LYS A 19 5.93 0.51 25.49
C LYS A 19 6.57 -0.83 25.84
N THR A 20 7.49 -1.33 25.01
CA THR A 20 8.28 -2.53 25.32
C THR A 20 9.42 -2.21 26.30
N GLU A 21 10.01 -1.03 26.20
CA GLU A 21 11.15 -0.57 27.00
C GLU A 21 10.78 -0.28 28.46
N GLU A 22 9.65 0.40 28.68
CA GLU A 22 9.20 0.80 30.02
C GLU A 22 9.12 -0.35 31.05
N PRO A 23 8.48 -1.50 30.79
CA PRO A 23 8.42 -2.59 31.77
C PRO A 23 9.79 -3.26 31.98
N ILE A 24 10.64 -3.30 30.95
CA ILE A 24 11.98 -3.91 31.07
C ILE A 24 12.86 -3.07 32.00
N ASN A 25 12.83 -1.74 31.85
CA ASN A 25 13.63 -0.82 32.67
C ASN A 25 13.20 -0.77 34.14
N ARG A 26 11.98 -1.23 34.48
CA ARG A 26 11.52 -1.32 35.88
C ARG A 26 12.14 -2.50 36.62
N GLU A 27 12.50 -3.57 35.91
CA GLU A 27 12.97 -4.83 36.50
C GLU A 27 14.44 -5.12 36.20
N TYR A 28 14.97 -4.58 35.09
CA TYR A 28 16.29 -4.90 34.57
C TYR A 28 17.01 -3.66 34.04
N PHE A 29 18.32 -3.63 34.23
CA PHE A 29 19.20 -2.77 33.46
C PHE A 29 19.81 -3.58 32.31
N ILE A 30 19.53 -3.18 31.07
CA ILE A 30 20.10 -3.78 29.86
C ILE A 30 20.75 -2.67 29.05
N GLU A 31 22.06 -2.75 28.84
CA GLU A 31 22.78 -1.83 27.98
C GLU A 31 22.24 -1.90 26.54
N ASN A 32 22.07 -0.74 25.88
CA ASN A 32 21.56 -0.63 24.51
C ASN A 32 20.20 -1.35 24.31
N LEU A 33 19.30 -1.21 25.29
CA LEU A 33 17.99 -1.86 25.28
C LEU A 33 17.16 -1.43 24.08
N THR A 34 17.14 -0.13 23.78
CA THR A 34 16.40 0.43 22.65
C THR A 34 16.83 -0.21 21.32
N GLU A 35 18.13 -0.38 21.06
CA GLU A 35 18.65 -1.06 19.86
C GLU A 35 18.23 -2.53 19.81
N LYS A 36 18.25 -3.22 20.94
CA LYS A 36 17.83 -4.63 21.04
C LYS A 36 16.34 -4.79 20.76
N ILE A 37 15.50 -3.90 21.28
CA ILE A 37 14.06 -3.86 21.00
C ILE A 37 13.83 -3.58 19.50
N LYS A 38 14.49 -2.56 18.93
CA LYS A 38 14.41 -2.27 17.49
C LYS A 38 14.72 -3.49 16.65
N LYS A 39 15.78 -4.23 16.99
CA LYS A 39 16.16 -5.46 16.28
C LYS A 39 15.12 -6.58 16.43
N VAL A 40 14.47 -6.71 17.58
CA VAL A 40 13.39 -7.70 17.75
C VAL A 40 12.18 -7.33 16.92
N ILE A 41 11.73 -6.06 16.98
CA ILE A 41 10.59 -5.56 16.20
C ILE A 41 10.85 -5.69 14.69
N SER A 42 12.04 -5.31 14.21
CA SER A 42 12.40 -5.35 12.79
C SER A 42 12.47 -6.77 12.22
N ASN A 43 12.57 -7.79 13.08
CA ASN A 43 12.60 -9.20 12.70
C ASN A 43 11.31 -9.95 13.08
N CYS A 44 10.29 -9.25 13.60
CA CYS A 44 9.01 -9.88 13.91
C CYS A 44 8.16 -10.02 12.64
N ILE A 45 7.95 -11.27 12.22
CA ILE A 45 7.16 -11.61 11.04
C ILE A 45 5.74 -11.05 11.14
N GLU A 46 5.07 -11.22 12.27
CA GLU A 46 3.71 -10.72 12.48
C GLU A 46 3.61 -9.21 12.32
N CYS A 47 4.52 -8.44 12.92
CA CYS A 47 4.55 -6.99 12.71
C CYS A 47 4.88 -6.62 11.27
N ILE A 48 5.77 -7.34 10.59
CA ILE A 48 6.09 -7.07 9.18
C ILE A 48 4.85 -7.27 8.29
N PHE A 49 4.02 -8.27 8.56
CA PHE A 49 2.80 -8.55 7.80
C PHE A 49 1.63 -7.63 8.18
N MET A 50 1.44 -7.36 9.48
CA MET A 50 0.27 -6.66 10.02
C MET A 50 0.43 -5.14 10.08
N SER A 51 1.67 -4.64 10.18
CA SER A 51 1.87 -3.19 10.33
C SER A 51 1.43 -2.44 9.06
N HIS A 52 0.71 -1.35 9.26
CA HIS A 52 0.45 -0.41 8.17
C HIS A 52 1.78 0.14 7.68
N LYS A 53 2.16 -0.25 6.46
CA LYS A 53 3.30 0.34 5.76
C LYS A 53 3.01 1.83 5.64
N ARG A 54 3.76 2.65 6.39
CA ARG A 54 3.89 4.07 6.05
C ARG A 54 4.57 4.07 4.69
N GLY A 55 3.78 4.26 3.63
CA GLY A 55 4.26 4.25 2.27
C GLY A 55 5.40 5.24 2.08
N LYS A 56 6.06 5.16 0.92
CA LYS A 56 6.98 6.23 0.53
C LYS A 56 6.24 7.57 0.58
N LYS A 57 6.96 8.64 0.92
CA LYS A 57 6.43 10.01 0.73
C LYS A 57 5.99 10.15 -0.73
N GLU A 58 4.93 10.91 -0.95
CA GLU A 58 4.46 11.24 -2.30
C GLU A 58 5.65 11.76 -3.12
N GLY A 59 5.78 11.23 -4.34
CA GLY A 59 6.83 11.59 -5.29
C GLY A 59 6.22 12.11 -6.59
N PHE A 60 7.07 12.48 -7.54
CA PHE A 60 6.60 12.88 -8.86
C PHE A 60 5.96 11.69 -9.59
N LEU A 61 4.86 11.97 -10.31
CA LEU A 61 4.31 11.02 -11.27
C LEU A 61 5.29 10.85 -12.43
N HIS A 62 5.31 9.66 -13.03
CA HIS A 62 6.03 9.37 -14.26
C HIS A 62 5.03 9.33 -15.42
N PRO A 63 4.67 10.48 -16.01
CA PRO A 63 3.70 10.50 -17.11
C PRO A 63 4.25 9.75 -18.32
N ILE A 64 3.36 9.07 -19.04
CA ILE A 64 3.69 8.47 -20.33
C ILE A 64 3.83 9.60 -21.35
N ASP A 65 4.95 9.61 -22.09
CA ASP A 65 5.19 10.60 -23.14
C ASP A 65 4.11 10.53 -24.22
N LYS A 66 3.60 11.69 -24.61
CA LYS A 66 2.54 11.82 -25.61
C LYS A 66 3.09 12.54 -26.82
N VAL A 67 2.90 11.93 -27.98
CA VAL A 67 3.23 12.57 -29.25
C VAL A 67 2.11 13.54 -29.61
N ASN A 68 2.45 14.71 -30.18
CA ASN A 68 1.48 15.70 -30.64
C ASN A 68 0.82 15.31 -31.97
N VAL A 69 0.40 14.05 -32.10
CA VAL A 69 -0.20 13.47 -33.31
C VAL A 69 -1.51 12.78 -32.91
N PRO A 70 -2.66 13.20 -33.49
CA PRO A 70 -3.93 12.53 -33.26
C PRO A 70 -3.85 11.03 -33.58
N LEU A 71 -4.56 10.21 -32.83
CA LEU A 71 -4.68 8.76 -33.05
C LEU A 71 -3.35 7.99 -32.89
N SER A 72 -2.32 8.62 -32.32
CA SER A 72 -1.02 7.99 -32.06
C SER A 72 -1.06 7.07 -30.84
N THR A 73 -1.84 7.40 -29.81
CA THR A 73 -1.92 6.65 -28.56
C THR A 73 -3.35 6.67 -28.05
N TYR A 74 -3.90 5.49 -27.71
CA TYR A 74 -5.22 5.37 -27.09
C TYR A 74 -5.10 4.97 -25.62
N HIS A 75 -5.86 5.65 -24.76
CA HIS A 75 -6.15 5.18 -23.41
C HIS A 75 -7.49 4.44 -23.46
N VAL A 76 -7.49 3.16 -23.09
CA VAL A 76 -8.66 2.28 -23.16
C VAL A 76 -8.97 1.74 -21.77
N ASP A 77 -10.22 1.89 -21.32
CA ASP A 77 -10.66 1.44 -20.01
C ASP A 77 -12.11 0.97 -20.00
N HIS A 78 -12.45 0.06 -19.08
CA HIS A 78 -13.82 -0.39 -18.84
C HIS A 78 -14.35 0.21 -17.53
N LEU A 79 -15.50 0.88 -17.62
CA LEU A 79 -16.25 1.32 -16.46
C LEU A 79 -17.40 0.35 -16.18
N GLY A 80 -17.45 -0.20 -14.97
CA GLY A 80 -18.55 -1.03 -14.49
C GLY A 80 -18.12 -2.12 -13.48
N PRO A 81 -19.03 -3.05 -13.12
CA PRO A 81 -20.38 -3.21 -13.68
C PRO A 81 -21.36 -2.10 -13.25
N MET A 82 -22.32 -1.80 -14.11
CA MET A 82 -23.43 -0.87 -13.89
C MET A 82 -24.77 -1.59 -13.90
N THR A 83 -25.83 -0.87 -13.55
CA THR A 83 -27.21 -1.36 -13.73
C THR A 83 -27.44 -1.73 -15.19
N SER A 84 -27.88 -2.96 -15.41
CA SER A 84 -28.16 -3.47 -16.75
C SER A 84 -29.20 -2.60 -17.46
N THR A 85 -28.90 -2.22 -18.69
CA THR A 85 -29.88 -1.63 -19.59
C THR A 85 -30.88 -2.69 -20.09
N HIS A 86 -31.96 -2.27 -20.75
CA HIS A 86 -32.91 -3.18 -21.43
C HIS A 86 -32.24 -4.11 -22.45
N LYS A 87 -31.11 -3.67 -23.04
CA LYS A 87 -30.34 -4.47 -24.01
C LYS A 87 -29.26 -5.32 -23.34
N SER A 88 -29.21 -5.38 -22.01
CA SER A 88 -28.21 -6.12 -21.22
C SER A 88 -26.78 -5.58 -21.28
N TYR A 89 -26.58 -4.32 -21.66
CA TYR A 89 -25.29 -3.65 -21.47
C TYR A 89 -25.08 -3.30 -19.99
N ILE A 90 -23.91 -3.66 -19.46
CA ILE A 90 -23.53 -3.51 -18.04
C ILE A 90 -22.17 -2.82 -17.85
N TYR A 91 -21.43 -2.55 -18.92
CA TYR A 91 -20.19 -1.77 -18.87
C TYR A 91 -20.17 -0.70 -19.95
N ILE A 92 -19.29 0.27 -19.76
CA ILE A 92 -18.93 1.27 -20.75
C ILE A 92 -17.45 1.06 -21.10
N LEU A 93 -17.17 0.78 -22.37
CA LEU A 93 -15.83 0.82 -22.92
C LEU A 93 -15.53 2.26 -23.33
N THR A 94 -14.52 2.86 -22.69
CA THR A 94 -14.01 4.19 -23.01
C THR A 94 -12.73 4.05 -23.83
N VAL A 95 -12.67 4.76 -24.95
CA VAL A 95 -11.46 4.88 -25.79
C VAL A 95 -11.17 6.37 -25.93
N VAL A 96 -10.01 6.81 -25.47
CA VAL A 96 -9.61 8.21 -25.48
C VAL A 96 -8.35 8.36 -26.31
N ASP A 97 -8.39 9.19 -27.35
CA ASP A 97 -7.17 9.63 -28.04
C ASP A 97 -6.34 10.52 -27.10
N ALA A 98 -5.09 10.12 -26.85
CA ALA A 98 -4.23 10.76 -25.86
C ALA A 98 -3.88 12.21 -26.21
N TYR A 99 -3.84 12.56 -27.50
CA TYR A 99 -3.52 13.90 -27.95
C TYR A 99 -4.75 14.81 -27.96
N THR A 100 -5.74 14.52 -28.81
CA THR A 100 -6.92 15.38 -29.01
C THR A 100 -7.91 15.35 -27.85
N LYS A 101 -7.82 14.34 -26.97
CA LYS A 101 -8.81 14.04 -25.93
C LYS A 101 -10.18 13.64 -26.49
N PHE A 102 -10.27 13.38 -27.79
CA PHE A 102 -11.48 12.83 -28.38
C PHE A 102 -11.79 11.48 -27.73
N THR A 103 -13.04 11.31 -27.30
CA THR A 103 -13.47 10.16 -26.51
C THR A 103 -14.60 9.43 -27.23
N TRP A 104 -14.40 8.15 -27.50
CA TRP A 104 -15.46 7.23 -27.90
C TRP A 104 -15.96 6.45 -26.69
N ILE A 105 -17.27 6.27 -26.64
CA ILE A 105 -17.97 5.61 -25.54
C ILE A 105 -18.85 4.52 -26.15
N TYR A 106 -18.59 3.27 -25.78
CA TYR A 106 -19.33 2.12 -26.30
C TYR A 106 -20.00 1.35 -25.15
N PRO A 107 -21.31 1.09 -25.22
CA PRO A 107 -21.95 0.19 -24.26
C PRO A 107 -21.58 -1.26 -24.58
N VAL A 108 -21.12 -2.02 -23.57
CA VAL A 108 -20.73 -3.45 -23.71
C VAL A 108 -21.37 -4.32 -22.62
N LYS A 109 -21.53 -5.61 -22.91
CA LYS A 109 -22.28 -6.58 -22.08
C LYS A 109 -21.41 -7.42 -21.15
N THR A 110 -20.10 -7.39 -21.34
CA THR A 110 -19.14 -8.39 -20.85
C THR A 110 -18.62 -8.04 -19.48
#